data_AF-A0A2D5SBX4-F1
#
_entry.id   AF-A0A2D5SBX4-F1
#
_cell.length_a   1.000
_cell.length_b   1.000
_cell.length_c   1.000
_cell.angle_alpha   90.00
_cell.angle_beta   90.00
_cell.angle_gamma   90.00
#
_symmetry.space_group_name_H-M   'P 1'
#
loop_
_entity.id
_entity.type
_entity.pdbx_description
1 polymer ?
#
loop_
_entity_poly.entity_id
_entity_poly.type
_entity_poly.pdbx_seq_one_letter_code
_entity_poly.pdbx_strand_id
1 'polypeptide(L)'
;MNTRTKFLLAALAVVGVGVFGDQGYRRLVEEPAQKREREASKLDQQIKEAEDTIFRSAAAADELLALEQYSLPYDEELARAHYQDWLLTLVEKVDLQQGSVDAGTPVTVSIKDRNTRKPKEVFKRYLFSLRGRGTLRQVTRLLYEFYQGGHLHKIRTMALNPIAGGKQLDVTMGIEALGLTRCEREGELSTAVANRLAFDNLESYETIVRRNLFSQEGVSALRDVMLTAITFDRSGTPGAWFSAGSNAQTYVVHRGESLGITSHHVEVIDIQPQLVLIEVDGDVLRLSLGRTIHETLAASTSASEASTTVVR
;
A
#
# COMPACT_ATOMS: atom_id res chain seq x y z
N MET A 1 -0.90 12.02 -102.08
CA MET A 1 -0.89 11.73 -100.63
C MET A 1 -1.83 10.56 -100.36
N ASN A 2 -1.29 9.39 -99.98
CA ASN A 2 -2.03 8.12 -99.97
C ASN A 2 -3.05 8.03 -98.82
N THR A 3 -4.17 7.35 -99.09
CA THR A 3 -5.29 7.11 -98.15
C THR A 3 -4.87 6.43 -96.85
N ARG A 4 -3.85 5.57 -96.89
CA ARG A 4 -3.25 4.93 -95.69
C ARG A 4 -2.57 5.92 -94.75
N THR A 5 -1.94 6.96 -95.29
CA THR A 5 -1.25 8.00 -94.51
C THR A 5 -2.26 8.89 -93.76
N LYS A 6 -3.43 9.16 -94.37
CA LYS A 6 -4.52 9.91 -93.72
C LYS A 6 -5.17 9.13 -92.58
N PHE A 7 -5.33 7.82 -92.73
CA PHE A 7 -5.91 6.96 -91.68
C PHE A 7 -4.97 6.81 -90.48
N LEU A 8 -3.66 6.67 -90.73
CA LEU A 8 -2.65 6.65 -89.67
C LEU A 8 -2.59 7.97 -88.90
N LEU A 9 -2.66 9.12 -89.60
CA LEU A 9 -2.69 10.43 -88.95
C LEU A 9 -3.95 10.63 -88.09
N ALA A 10 -5.12 10.18 -88.56
CA ALA A 10 -6.35 10.25 -87.77
C ALA A 10 -6.29 9.36 -86.52
N ALA A 11 -5.77 8.13 -86.64
CA ALA A 11 -5.57 7.24 -85.50
C ALA A 11 -4.58 7.82 -84.48
N LEU A 12 -3.49 8.43 -84.96
CA LEU A 12 -2.46 9.04 -84.11
C LEU A 12 -2.98 10.31 -83.40
N ALA A 13 -3.86 11.06 -84.05
CA ALA A 13 -4.55 12.20 -83.43
C ALA A 13 -5.52 11.77 -82.32
N VAL A 14 -6.28 10.69 -82.52
CA VAL A 14 -7.20 10.15 -81.49
C VAL A 14 -6.42 9.61 -80.29
N VAL A 15 -5.32 8.89 -80.53
CA VAL A 15 -4.43 8.43 -79.45
C VAL A 15 -3.78 9.62 -78.74
N GLY A 16 -3.37 10.66 -79.49
CA GLY A 16 -2.86 11.89 -78.91
C GLY A 16 -3.87 12.57 -77.98
N VAL A 17 -5.12 12.75 -78.42
CA VAL A 17 -6.18 13.35 -77.58
C VAL A 17 -6.49 12.50 -76.36
N GLY A 18 -6.49 11.17 -76.48
CA GLY A 18 -6.68 10.28 -75.32
C GLY A 18 -5.57 10.40 -74.28
N VAL A 19 -4.30 10.41 -74.73
CA VAL A 19 -3.14 10.50 -73.84
C VAL A 19 -3.00 11.89 -73.22
N PHE A 20 -3.17 12.96 -74.01
CA PHE A 20 -3.11 14.34 -73.50
C PHE A 20 -4.34 14.72 -72.66
N GLY A 21 -5.51 14.14 -72.95
CA GLY A 21 -6.73 14.31 -72.16
C GLY A 21 -6.62 13.66 -70.78
N ASP A 22 -6.15 12.42 -70.71
CA ASP A 22 -5.88 11.71 -69.44
C ASP A 22 -4.80 12.42 -68.63
N GLN A 23 -3.71 12.87 -69.27
CA GLN A 23 -2.64 13.57 -68.58
C GLN A 23 -3.06 14.98 -68.09
N GLY A 24 -3.91 15.69 -68.85
CA GLY A 24 -4.45 17.00 -68.46
C GLY A 24 -5.48 16.90 -67.33
N TYR A 25 -6.36 15.90 -67.37
CA TYR A 25 -7.38 15.67 -66.35
C TYR A 25 -6.77 15.34 -64.98
N ARG A 26 -5.76 14.45 -64.96
CA ARG A 26 -5.03 14.11 -63.72
C ARG A 26 -4.30 15.32 -63.12
N ARG A 27 -3.70 16.17 -63.95
CA ARG A 27 -2.95 17.36 -63.48
C ARG A 27 -3.84 18.51 -63.02
N LEU A 28 -4.98 18.74 -63.69
CA LEU A 28 -5.85 19.89 -63.41
C LEU A 28 -6.92 19.61 -62.35
N VAL A 29 -7.36 18.36 -62.22
CA VAL A 29 -8.51 18.00 -61.36
C VAL A 29 -8.10 17.11 -60.19
N GLU A 30 -7.32 16.05 -60.42
CA GLU A 30 -6.99 15.08 -59.36
C GLU A 30 -5.91 15.61 -58.39
N GLU A 31 -4.85 16.25 -58.88
CA GLU A 31 -3.79 16.81 -58.02
C GLU A 31 -4.28 17.86 -56.99
N PRO A 32 -5.09 18.87 -57.36
CA PRO A 32 -5.59 19.84 -56.38
C PRO A 32 -6.65 19.26 -55.43
N ALA A 33 -7.45 18.29 -55.87
CA ALA A 33 -8.43 17.62 -55.01
C ALA A 33 -7.73 16.75 -53.95
N GLN A 34 -6.74 15.95 -54.34
CA GLN A 34 -5.94 15.14 -53.41
C GLN A 34 -5.14 16.00 -52.43
N LYS A 35 -4.68 17.19 -52.83
CA LYS A 35 -4.02 18.13 -51.89
C LYS A 35 -4.99 18.62 -50.81
N ARG A 36 -6.22 19.02 -51.19
CA ARG A 36 -7.23 19.43 -50.21
C ARG A 36 -7.68 18.29 -49.31
N GLU A 37 -7.80 17.07 -49.83
CA GLU A 37 -8.18 15.89 -49.04
C GLU A 37 -7.06 15.47 -48.06
N ARG A 38 -5.79 15.62 -48.45
CA ARG A 38 -4.64 15.45 -47.54
C ARG A 38 -4.55 16.55 -46.49
N GLU A 39 -4.87 17.79 -46.85
CA GLU A 39 -4.94 18.89 -45.89
C GLU A 39 -6.10 18.71 -44.91
N ALA A 40 -7.28 18.32 -45.39
CA ALA A 40 -8.45 18.02 -44.56
C ALA A 40 -8.17 16.86 -43.61
N SER A 41 -7.65 15.73 -44.10
CA SER A 41 -7.32 14.58 -43.24
C SER A 41 -6.20 14.90 -42.23
N LYS A 42 -5.23 15.75 -42.60
CA LYS A 42 -4.21 16.24 -41.67
C LYS A 42 -4.82 17.15 -40.59
N LEU A 43 -5.73 18.04 -40.96
CA LEU A 43 -6.44 18.92 -40.03
C LEU A 43 -7.34 18.11 -39.09
N ASP A 44 -8.08 17.13 -39.60
CA ASP A 44 -8.91 16.23 -38.78
C ASP A 44 -8.05 15.42 -37.80
N GLN A 45 -6.89 14.93 -38.25
CA GLN A 45 -5.95 14.25 -37.36
C GLN A 45 -5.41 15.19 -36.28
N GLN A 46 -5.09 16.45 -36.62
CA GLN A 46 -4.65 17.45 -35.65
C GLN A 46 -5.75 17.83 -34.64
N ILE A 47 -7.00 17.93 -35.08
CA ILE A 47 -8.16 18.16 -34.21
C ILE A 47 -8.32 17.00 -33.25
N LYS A 48 -8.29 15.76 -33.76
CA LYS A 48 -8.41 14.55 -32.93
C LYS A 48 -7.26 14.44 -31.91
N GLU A 49 -6.03 14.70 -32.32
CA GLU A 49 -4.87 14.73 -31.41
C GLU A 49 -4.99 15.84 -30.36
N ALA A 50 -5.53 17.01 -30.72
CA ALA A 50 -5.80 18.10 -29.80
C ALA A 50 -6.90 17.76 -28.80
N GLU A 51 -8.01 17.18 -29.26
CA GLU A 51 -9.12 16.69 -28.41
C GLU A 51 -8.64 15.62 -27.44
N ASP A 52 -7.89 14.62 -27.91
CA ASP A 52 -7.28 13.58 -27.07
C ASP A 52 -6.34 14.20 -26.02
N THR A 53 -5.57 15.23 -26.40
CA THR A 53 -4.67 15.94 -25.48
C THR A 53 -5.46 16.71 -24.43
N ILE A 54 -6.53 17.40 -24.82
CA ILE A 54 -7.41 18.14 -23.90
C ILE A 54 -8.04 17.17 -22.91
N PHE A 55 -8.62 16.06 -23.38
CA PHE A 55 -9.24 15.06 -22.51
C PHE A 55 -8.25 14.44 -21.52
N ARG A 56 -7.06 14.04 -21.99
CA ARG A 56 -5.99 13.53 -21.11
C ARG A 56 -5.50 14.58 -20.12
N SER A 57 -5.42 15.84 -20.54
CA SER A 57 -5.01 16.94 -19.66
C SER A 57 -6.04 17.26 -18.59
N ALA A 58 -7.34 17.15 -18.91
CA ALA A 58 -8.43 17.32 -17.97
C ALA A 58 -8.43 16.20 -16.93
N ALA A 59 -8.37 14.93 -17.35
CA ALA A 59 -8.28 13.79 -16.45
C ALA A 59 -7.03 13.86 -15.54
N ALA A 60 -5.88 14.27 -16.09
CA ALA A 60 -4.67 14.48 -15.30
C ALA A 60 -4.79 15.67 -14.34
N ALA A 61 -5.55 16.72 -14.69
CA ALA A 61 -5.82 17.83 -13.80
C ALA A 61 -6.71 17.42 -12.63
N ASP A 62 -7.75 16.62 -12.88
CA ASP A 62 -8.64 16.09 -11.82
C ASP A 62 -7.86 15.18 -10.87
N GLU A 63 -6.98 14.33 -11.40
CA GLU A 63 -6.10 13.49 -10.58
C GLU A 63 -5.13 14.33 -9.74
N LEU A 64 -4.57 15.41 -10.30
CA LEU A 64 -3.72 16.33 -9.54
C LEU A 64 -4.49 17.03 -8.42
N LEU A 65 -5.72 17.47 -8.65
CA LEU A 65 -6.57 18.06 -7.61
C LEU A 65 -6.84 17.06 -6.48
N ALA A 66 -7.10 15.80 -6.82
CA ALA A 66 -7.26 14.74 -5.82
C ALA A 66 -5.96 14.52 -5.01
N LEU A 67 -4.79 14.58 -5.66
CA LEU A 67 -3.49 14.45 -4.98
C LEU A 67 -3.16 15.66 -4.08
N GLU A 68 -3.54 16.87 -4.48
CA GLU A 68 -3.39 18.09 -3.69
C GLU A 68 -4.06 17.96 -2.31
N GLN A 69 -5.23 17.30 -2.23
CA GLN A 69 -5.91 17.03 -0.96
C GLN A 69 -5.04 16.23 0.02
N TYR A 70 -4.19 15.33 -0.46
CA TYR A 70 -3.32 14.51 0.38
C TYR A 70 -1.92 15.13 0.56
N SER A 71 -1.62 16.25 -0.09
CA SER A 71 -0.29 16.82 -0.09
C SER A 71 0.09 17.45 1.27
N LEU A 72 1.38 17.43 1.60
CA LEU A 72 1.89 18.22 2.72
C LEU A 72 1.73 19.73 2.48
N PRO A 73 1.73 20.55 3.55
CA PRO A 73 1.70 22.01 3.43
C PRO A 73 2.81 22.56 2.55
N TYR A 74 2.59 23.76 1.98
CA TYR A 74 3.58 24.37 1.09
C TYR A 74 4.80 24.95 1.83
N ASP A 75 4.63 25.35 3.10
CA ASP A 75 5.73 25.81 3.94
C ASP A 75 6.62 24.62 4.33
N GLU A 76 7.90 24.71 4.01
CA GLU A 76 8.84 23.60 4.17
C GLU A 76 9.10 23.23 5.63
N GLU A 77 9.20 24.24 6.49
CA GLU A 77 9.56 24.05 7.89
C GLU A 77 8.38 23.48 8.65
N LEU A 78 7.18 24.03 8.42
CA LEU A 78 5.93 23.55 9.00
C LEU A 78 5.57 22.16 8.47
N ALA A 79 5.66 21.93 7.15
CA ALA A 79 5.39 20.61 6.57
C ALA A 79 6.28 19.52 7.19
N ARG A 80 7.57 19.82 7.35
CA ARG A 80 8.53 18.90 7.98
C ARG A 80 8.19 18.67 9.46
N ALA A 81 7.97 19.75 10.21
CA ALA A 81 7.71 19.68 11.65
C ALA A 81 6.39 18.95 11.96
N HIS A 82 5.29 19.33 11.29
CA HIS A 82 3.99 18.72 11.52
C HIS A 82 3.94 17.26 11.10
N TYR A 83 4.58 16.89 9.97
CA TYR A 83 4.59 15.49 9.57
C TYR A 83 5.48 14.63 10.50
N GLN A 84 6.58 15.18 11.01
CA GLN A 84 7.38 14.52 12.05
C GLN A 84 6.57 14.31 13.33
N ASP A 85 5.84 15.33 13.78
CA ASP A 85 4.95 15.27 14.95
C ASP A 85 3.82 14.24 14.76
N TRP A 86 3.23 14.18 13.57
CA TRP A 86 2.24 13.16 13.22
C TRP A 86 2.82 11.74 13.29
N LEU A 87 4.04 11.52 12.80
CA LEU A 87 4.71 10.22 12.93
C LEU A 87 5.01 9.86 14.39
N LEU A 88 5.42 10.84 15.21
CA LEU A 88 5.66 10.62 16.65
C LEU A 88 4.35 10.27 17.37
N THR A 89 3.28 11.03 17.13
CA THR A 89 1.94 10.74 17.64
C THR A 89 1.48 9.33 17.24
N LEU A 90 1.78 8.92 16.00
CA LEU A 90 1.44 7.59 15.51
C LEU A 90 2.22 6.51 16.26
N VAL A 91 3.52 6.70 16.49
CA VAL A 91 4.39 5.81 17.27
C VAL A 91 3.90 5.68 18.73
N GLU A 92 3.51 6.80 19.35
CA GLU A 92 2.93 6.82 20.69
C GLU A 92 1.58 6.11 20.76
N LYS A 93 0.70 6.34 19.78
CA LYS A 93 -0.63 5.71 19.68
C LYS A 93 -0.56 4.18 19.65
N VAL A 94 0.48 3.62 19.04
CA VAL A 94 0.69 2.17 18.96
C VAL A 94 1.61 1.60 20.05
N ASP A 95 2.07 2.46 20.96
CA ASP A 95 2.95 2.11 22.09
C ASP A 95 4.27 1.45 21.65
N LEU A 96 4.89 1.97 20.59
CA LEU A 96 6.23 1.52 20.19
C LEU A 96 7.29 2.07 21.13
N GLN A 97 8.07 1.17 21.72
CA GLN A 97 9.15 1.50 22.63
C GLN A 97 10.34 2.11 21.89
N GLN A 98 11.05 3.04 22.53
CA GLN A 98 12.24 3.68 21.95
C GLN A 98 11.98 4.31 20.58
N GLY A 99 10.74 4.78 20.38
CA GLY A 99 10.31 5.44 19.17
C GLY A 99 11.11 6.71 18.90
N SER A 100 11.69 6.81 17.71
CA SER A 100 12.34 8.03 17.24
C SER A 100 12.03 8.29 15.78
N VAL A 101 11.92 9.57 15.44
CA VAL A 101 11.67 10.03 14.07
C VAL A 101 12.68 11.11 13.75
N ASP A 102 13.54 10.82 12.77
CA ASP A 102 14.50 11.78 12.23
C ASP A 102 13.95 12.35 10.90
N ALA A 103 13.94 13.67 10.77
CA ALA A 103 13.58 14.35 9.53
C ALA A 103 14.83 14.78 8.74
N GLY A 104 14.90 14.41 7.48
CA GLY A 104 15.95 14.83 6.56
C GLY A 104 15.70 16.19 5.92
N THR A 105 16.68 16.67 5.16
CA THR A 105 16.53 17.89 4.36
C THR A 105 15.54 17.66 3.21
N PRO A 106 14.58 18.57 2.98
CA PRO A 106 13.69 18.50 1.82
C PRO A 106 14.47 18.51 0.51
N VAL A 107 14.04 17.71 -0.46
CA VAL A 107 14.62 17.64 -1.80
C VAL A 107 13.62 18.16 -2.81
N THR A 108 13.95 19.29 -3.43
CA THR A 108 13.16 19.87 -4.53
C THR A 108 13.29 19.03 -5.79
N VAL A 109 12.15 18.62 -6.36
CA VAL A 109 12.09 17.94 -7.64
C VAL A 109 11.60 18.91 -8.70
N SER A 110 12.45 19.15 -9.71
CA SER A 110 12.17 20.04 -10.82
C SER A 110 12.20 19.31 -12.16
N ILE A 111 11.36 19.76 -13.08
CA ILE A 111 11.31 19.29 -14.47
C ILE A 111 11.69 20.46 -15.37
N LYS A 112 12.41 20.18 -16.46
CA LYS A 112 12.69 21.20 -17.49
C LYS A 112 11.41 21.54 -18.24
N ASP A 113 11.01 22.80 -18.16
CA ASP A 113 9.91 23.31 -18.97
C ASP A 113 10.26 23.22 -20.47
N ARG A 114 9.39 22.60 -21.26
CA ARG A 114 9.57 22.44 -22.71
C ARG A 114 9.59 23.78 -23.45
N ASN A 115 8.90 24.79 -22.94
CA ASN A 115 8.75 26.09 -23.59
C ASN A 115 9.88 27.06 -23.21
N THR A 116 10.19 27.15 -21.91
CA THR A 116 11.17 28.12 -21.40
C THR A 116 12.57 27.55 -21.18
N ARG A 117 12.75 26.22 -21.25
CA ARG A 117 13.98 25.49 -20.89
C ARG A 117 14.50 25.76 -19.46
N LYS A 118 13.73 26.46 -18.62
CA LYS A 118 14.06 26.70 -17.21
C LYS A 118 13.59 25.53 -16.34
N PRO A 119 14.28 25.22 -15.23
CA PRO A 119 13.78 24.25 -14.26
C PRO A 119 12.52 24.83 -13.61
N LYS A 120 11.42 24.06 -13.66
CA LYS A 120 10.18 24.34 -12.94
C LYS A 120 10.05 23.33 -11.81
N GLU A 121 9.91 23.82 -10.59
CA GLU A 121 9.61 22.99 -9.44
C GLU A 121 8.22 22.35 -9.58
N VAL A 122 8.14 21.06 -9.25
CA VAL A 122 6.89 20.29 -9.33
C VAL A 122 6.42 19.88 -7.95
N PHE A 123 7.35 19.38 -7.13
CA PHE A 123 7.08 18.99 -5.75
C PHE A 123 8.36 18.97 -4.91
N LYS A 124 8.17 19.01 -3.60
CA LYS A 124 9.20 18.79 -2.59
C LYS A 124 9.02 17.41 -1.98
N ARG A 125 10.13 16.72 -1.83
CA ARG A 125 10.19 15.40 -1.20
C ARG A 125 10.81 15.51 0.18
N TYR A 126 10.08 15.05 1.17
CA TYR A 126 10.51 14.99 2.56
C TYR A 126 10.86 13.54 2.89
N LEU A 127 12.03 13.34 3.51
CA LEU A 127 12.53 12.03 3.90
C LEU A 127 12.52 11.93 5.42
N PHE A 128 11.98 10.84 5.94
CA PHE A 128 11.93 10.58 7.38
C PHE A 128 12.50 9.19 7.67
N SER A 129 13.15 9.04 8.81
CA SER A 129 13.60 7.75 9.33
C SER A 129 12.92 7.50 10.66
N LEU A 130 12.06 6.49 10.71
CA LEU A 130 11.39 6.06 11.93
C LEU A 130 12.10 4.82 12.47
N ARG A 131 12.48 4.85 13.75
CA ARG A 131 12.98 3.68 14.48
C ARG A 131 12.13 3.42 15.71
N GLY A 132 12.03 2.17 16.11
CA GLY A 132 11.31 1.79 17.31
C GLY A 132 11.34 0.30 17.54
N ARG A 133 10.85 -0.13 18.70
CA ARG A 133 10.80 -1.51 19.12
C ARG A 133 9.41 -1.88 19.56
N GLY A 134 8.90 -3.02 19.11
CA GLY A 134 7.58 -3.47 19.53
C GLY A 134 7.26 -4.88 19.09
N THR A 135 6.07 -5.34 19.42
CA THR A 135 5.55 -6.63 18.96
C THR A 135 5.11 -6.54 17.50
N LEU A 136 5.00 -7.69 16.83
CA LEU A 136 4.47 -7.73 15.46
C LEU A 136 3.08 -7.08 15.35
N ARG A 137 2.23 -7.25 16.38
CA ARG A 137 0.91 -6.60 16.45
C ARG A 137 0.99 -5.08 16.44
N GLN A 138 1.89 -4.50 17.24
CA GLN A 138 2.10 -3.04 17.27
C GLN A 138 2.58 -2.53 15.91
N VAL A 139 3.48 -3.26 15.25
CA VAL A 139 3.96 -2.91 13.90
C VAL A 139 2.84 -3.02 12.86
N THR A 140 2.02 -4.08 12.90
CA THR A 140 0.86 -4.23 12.01
C THR A 140 -0.13 -3.08 12.20
N ARG A 141 -0.42 -2.70 13.44
CA ARG A 141 -1.28 -1.55 13.75
C ARG A 141 -0.68 -0.24 13.26
N LEU A 142 0.64 -0.03 13.43
CA LEU A 142 1.35 1.13 12.91
C LEU A 142 1.16 1.26 11.41
N LEU A 143 1.36 0.17 10.66
CA LEU A 143 1.22 0.15 9.21
C LEU A 143 -0.23 0.43 8.79
N TYR A 144 -1.21 -0.17 9.46
CA TYR A 144 -2.62 0.08 9.20
C TYR A 144 -2.96 1.57 9.34
N GLU A 145 -2.63 2.17 10.48
CA GLU A 145 -2.86 3.58 10.78
C GLU A 145 -2.07 4.50 9.83
N PHE A 146 -0.83 4.12 9.49
CA PHE A 146 -0.01 4.87 8.54
C PHE A 146 -0.70 4.94 7.17
N TYR A 147 -1.14 3.81 6.61
CA TYR A 147 -1.73 3.77 5.27
C TYR A 147 -3.16 4.33 5.20
N GLN A 148 -3.87 4.44 6.31
CA GLN A 148 -5.12 5.19 6.40
C GLN A 148 -4.90 6.70 6.45
N GLY A 149 -3.70 7.16 6.83
CA GLY A 149 -3.35 8.57 6.88
C GLY A 149 -3.57 9.27 5.54
N GLY A 150 -4.22 10.43 5.57
CA GLY A 150 -4.52 11.27 4.41
C GLY A 150 -3.31 11.99 3.83
N HIS A 151 -2.15 11.35 3.74
CA HIS A 151 -0.93 12.00 3.27
C HIS A 151 -0.40 11.36 1.98
N LEU A 152 0.24 12.16 1.12
CA LEU A 152 1.01 11.66 -0.02
C LEU A 152 2.34 11.12 0.50
N HIS A 153 2.29 9.92 1.06
CA HIS A 153 3.43 9.26 1.65
C HIS A 153 3.56 7.81 1.21
N LYS A 154 4.74 7.25 1.45
CA LYS A 154 5.01 5.83 1.29
C LYS A 154 6.21 5.42 2.14
N ILE A 155 6.24 4.14 2.49
CA ILE A 155 7.43 3.53 3.07
C ILE A 155 8.35 3.11 1.90
N ARG A 156 9.56 3.67 1.85
CA ARG A 156 10.58 3.33 0.85
C ARG A 156 11.36 2.08 1.23
N THR A 157 11.68 1.97 2.51
CA THR A 157 12.49 0.88 3.07
C THR A 157 11.92 0.50 4.42
N MET A 158 11.89 -0.78 4.72
CA MET A 158 11.51 -1.29 6.03
C MET A 158 12.41 -2.47 6.37
N ALA A 159 12.98 -2.44 7.57
CA ALA A 159 13.73 -3.54 8.15
C ALA A 159 13.06 -3.93 9.46
N LEU A 160 12.80 -5.23 9.61
CA LEU A 160 12.21 -5.84 10.81
C LEU A 160 13.19 -6.89 11.31
N ASN A 161 13.87 -6.60 12.41
CA ASN A 161 14.85 -7.50 12.99
C ASN A 161 14.28 -8.14 14.26
N PRO A 162 14.08 -9.47 14.30
CA PRO A 162 13.62 -10.12 15.52
C PRO A 162 14.67 -10.01 16.62
N ILE A 163 14.20 -9.65 17.82
CA ILE A 163 14.98 -9.60 19.05
C ILE A 163 14.21 -10.36 20.14
N ALA A 164 14.87 -10.65 21.26
CA ALA A 164 14.27 -11.38 22.38
C ALA A 164 13.57 -12.69 21.95
N GLY A 165 14.20 -13.45 21.05
CA GLY A 165 13.64 -14.72 20.55
C GLY A 165 12.38 -14.56 19.70
N GLY A 166 12.19 -13.42 19.01
CA GLY A 166 11.06 -13.18 18.11
C GLY A 166 9.81 -12.62 18.78
N LYS A 167 9.86 -12.32 20.09
CA LYS A 167 8.76 -11.66 20.82
C LYS A 167 8.66 -10.16 20.50
N GLN A 168 9.78 -9.55 20.14
CA GLN A 168 9.86 -8.14 19.77
C GLN A 168 10.63 -8.00 18.46
N LEU A 169 10.36 -6.91 17.77
CA LEU A 169 10.98 -6.50 16.53
C LEU A 169 11.65 -5.15 16.77
N ASP A 170 12.91 -5.06 16.38
CA ASP A 170 13.56 -3.78 16.11
C ASP A 170 13.19 -3.35 14.69
N VAL A 171 12.51 -2.21 14.59
CA VAL A 171 11.88 -1.70 13.38
C VAL A 171 12.61 -0.46 12.93
N THR A 172 13.02 -0.45 11.66
CA THR A 172 13.55 0.73 11.01
C THR A 172 12.80 0.95 9.70
N MET A 173 12.27 2.16 9.50
CA MET A 173 11.54 2.55 8.30
C MET A 173 12.09 3.83 7.71
N GLY A 174 12.33 3.81 6.40
CA GLY A 174 12.59 5.01 5.61
C GLY A 174 11.29 5.42 4.92
N ILE A 175 10.79 6.61 5.25
CA ILE A 175 9.50 7.15 4.79
C ILE A 175 9.76 8.32 3.86
N GLU A 176 8.92 8.43 2.83
CA GLU A 176 8.89 9.55 1.89
C GLU A 176 7.52 10.19 1.93
N ALA A 177 7.47 11.52 2.05
CA ALA A 177 6.23 12.29 1.94
C ALA A 177 6.40 13.46 0.96
N LEU A 178 5.31 13.89 0.32
CA LEU A 178 5.33 14.86 -0.77
C LEU A 178 4.53 16.13 -0.46
N GLY A 179 5.17 17.28 -0.66
CA GLY A 179 4.53 18.60 -0.74
C GLY A 179 4.47 19.05 -2.20
N LEU A 180 3.27 19.22 -2.74
CA LEU A 180 3.03 19.72 -4.08
C LEU A 180 3.10 21.24 -4.05
N THR A 181 3.76 21.85 -5.03
CA THR A 181 3.90 23.32 -5.10
C THR A 181 2.56 24.05 -5.26
N ARG A 182 1.50 23.34 -5.67
CA ARG A 182 0.14 23.87 -5.85
C ARG A 182 -0.73 23.76 -4.59
N CYS A 183 -0.25 23.14 -3.52
CA CYS A 183 -1.00 23.03 -2.27
C CYS A 183 -1.21 24.43 -1.67
N GLU A 184 -2.45 24.80 -1.39
CA GLU A 184 -2.80 26.10 -0.79
C GLU A 184 -2.69 26.11 0.74
N ARG A 185 -2.58 24.93 1.38
CA ARG A 185 -2.46 24.83 2.85
C ARG A 185 -1.07 25.26 3.30
N GLU A 186 -1.04 26.25 4.19
CA GLU A 186 0.20 26.83 4.71
C GLU A 186 0.89 25.95 5.75
N GLY A 187 0.16 25.52 6.79
CA GLY A 187 0.72 24.76 7.90
C GLY A 187 -0.03 23.48 8.26
N GLU A 188 -1.30 23.34 7.88
CA GLU A 188 -2.12 22.23 8.37
C GLU A 188 -1.96 20.96 7.52
N LEU A 189 -1.74 19.82 8.20
CA LEU A 189 -1.80 18.52 7.57
C LEU A 189 -3.20 18.19 7.09
N SER A 190 -3.29 17.32 6.09
CA SER A 190 -4.59 16.83 5.62
C SER A 190 -5.32 16.01 6.68
N THR A 191 -6.61 16.25 6.81
CA THR A 191 -7.55 15.47 7.64
C THR A 191 -8.27 14.38 6.85
N ALA A 192 -7.97 14.23 5.56
CA ALA A 192 -8.56 13.19 4.73
C ALA A 192 -8.18 11.79 5.24
N VAL A 193 -9.00 10.79 4.91
CA VAL A 193 -8.67 9.38 5.14
C VAL A 193 -8.38 8.75 3.79
N ALA A 194 -7.24 8.07 3.67
CA ALA A 194 -6.86 7.41 2.44
C ALA A 194 -7.44 5.99 2.39
N ASN A 195 -8.20 5.68 1.33
CA ASN A 195 -8.65 4.31 1.07
C ASN A 195 -7.62 3.57 0.20
N ARG A 196 -6.50 3.17 0.81
CA ARG A 196 -5.39 2.47 0.14
C ARG A 196 -5.18 1.04 0.65
N LEU A 197 -5.87 0.68 1.72
CA LEU A 197 -5.77 -0.65 2.32
C LEU A 197 -6.65 -1.64 1.57
N ALA A 198 -6.24 -2.91 1.59
CA ALA A 198 -7.04 -4.01 1.03
C ALA A 198 -8.29 -4.31 1.87
N PHE A 199 -8.23 -4.05 3.17
CA PHE A 199 -9.32 -4.23 4.12
C PHE A 199 -9.47 -2.98 5.00
N ASP A 200 -10.71 -2.60 5.26
CA ASP A 200 -11.02 -1.40 6.06
C ASP A 200 -10.90 -1.61 7.57
N ASN A 201 -10.73 -2.86 8.02
CA ASN A 201 -10.67 -3.21 9.44
C ASN A 201 -9.30 -3.79 9.82
N LEU A 202 -8.84 -3.44 11.02
CA LEU A 202 -7.56 -3.90 11.57
C LEU A 202 -7.56 -5.42 11.82
N GLU A 203 -8.70 -5.99 12.22
CA GLU A 203 -8.85 -7.41 12.56
C GLU A 203 -8.49 -8.35 11.41
N SER A 204 -8.78 -7.95 10.16
CA SER A 204 -8.40 -8.71 8.96
C SER A 204 -6.89 -8.87 8.82
N TYR A 205 -6.10 -7.96 9.40
CA TYR A 205 -4.65 -7.99 9.37
C TYR A 205 -4.02 -8.80 10.52
N GLU A 206 -4.81 -9.25 11.50
CA GLU A 206 -4.33 -10.07 12.63
C GLU A 206 -3.77 -11.43 12.18
N THR A 207 -4.15 -11.90 11.00
CA THR A 207 -3.57 -13.10 10.38
C THR A 207 -2.04 -12.98 10.22
N ILE A 208 -1.51 -11.77 10.02
CA ILE A 208 -0.06 -11.52 9.94
C ILE A 208 0.59 -11.81 11.30
N VAL A 209 -0.04 -11.33 12.38
CA VAL A 209 0.41 -11.53 13.76
C VAL A 209 0.41 -13.02 14.11
N ARG A 210 -0.72 -13.71 13.85
CA ARG A 210 -0.88 -15.15 14.14
C ARG A 210 0.17 -16.03 13.45
N ARG A 211 0.58 -15.68 12.23
CA ARG A 211 1.58 -16.46 11.49
C ARG A 211 3.01 -16.26 12.00
N ASN A 212 3.25 -15.17 12.75
CA ASN A 212 4.54 -14.72 13.27
C ASN A 212 5.77 -15.31 12.53
N LEU A 213 6.03 -14.78 11.33
CA LEU A 213 7.12 -15.21 10.45
C LEU A 213 8.53 -14.95 11.03
N PHE A 214 8.61 -14.23 12.15
CA PHE A 214 9.85 -13.80 12.79
C PHE A 214 10.26 -14.67 13.99
N SER A 215 9.46 -15.69 14.31
CA SER A 215 9.78 -16.68 15.33
C SER A 215 10.72 -17.76 14.77
N GLN A 216 11.72 -18.18 15.55
CA GLN A 216 12.66 -19.23 15.13
C GLN A 216 11.97 -20.60 14.93
N GLU A 217 10.82 -20.82 15.57
CA GLU A 217 10.05 -22.07 15.49
C GLU A 217 8.67 -21.92 14.80
N GLY A 218 8.32 -20.72 14.31
CA GLY A 218 7.01 -20.49 13.67
C GLY A 218 5.82 -20.78 14.59
N VAL A 219 4.68 -21.10 13.94
CA VAL A 219 3.44 -21.61 14.53
C VAL A 219 3.63 -22.93 15.33
N SER A 220 4.83 -23.54 15.28
CA SER A 220 5.12 -24.81 15.98
C SER A 220 5.20 -24.64 17.49
N ALA A 221 5.67 -23.49 17.99
CA ALA A 221 5.89 -23.30 19.43
C ALA A 221 4.59 -23.42 20.24
N LEU A 222 3.43 -23.02 19.69
CA LEU A 222 2.12 -23.13 20.36
C LEU A 222 1.45 -24.51 20.19
N ARG A 223 1.92 -25.33 19.24
CA ARG A 223 1.39 -26.70 19.04
C ARG A 223 1.76 -27.62 20.18
N ASP A 224 2.92 -27.38 20.77
CA ASP A 224 3.47 -28.24 21.81
C ASP A 224 3.14 -27.73 23.22
N VAL A 225 2.35 -26.66 23.35
CA VAL A 225 1.90 -26.13 24.64
C VAL A 225 0.51 -26.64 24.97
N MET A 226 0.41 -27.52 25.97
CA MET A 226 -0.83 -28.15 26.41
C MET A 226 -1.13 -27.88 27.87
N LEU A 227 -2.38 -27.55 28.19
CA LEU A 227 -2.85 -27.52 29.58
C LEU A 227 -3.05 -28.95 30.09
N THR A 228 -2.20 -29.39 31.02
CA THR A 228 -2.20 -30.77 31.52
C THR A 228 -3.02 -30.95 32.79
N ALA A 229 -3.06 -29.94 33.66
CA ALA A 229 -3.81 -29.99 34.91
C ALA A 229 -4.19 -28.60 35.43
N ILE A 230 -5.22 -28.56 36.26
CA ILE A 230 -5.59 -27.41 37.08
C ILE A 230 -5.61 -27.92 38.52
N THR A 231 -4.82 -27.30 39.38
CA THR A 231 -4.70 -27.68 40.79
C THR A 231 -5.06 -26.52 41.69
N PHE A 232 -5.56 -26.84 42.89
CA PHE A 232 -5.79 -25.85 43.94
C PHE A 232 -4.85 -26.18 45.09
N ASP A 233 -4.11 -25.18 45.57
CA ASP A 233 -3.26 -25.36 46.73
C ASP A 233 -4.09 -25.47 48.03
N ARG A 234 -3.42 -25.60 49.19
CA ARG A 234 -4.10 -25.66 50.50
C ARG A 234 -4.81 -24.36 50.87
N SER A 235 -4.46 -23.23 50.24
CA SER A 235 -5.08 -21.93 50.45
C SER A 235 -6.27 -21.66 49.52
N GLY A 236 -6.54 -22.57 48.57
CA GLY A 236 -7.57 -22.43 47.54
C GLY A 236 -7.12 -21.61 46.32
N THR A 237 -5.84 -21.26 46.24
CA THR A 237 -5.27 -20.54 45.09
C THR A 237 -5.13 -21.50 43.91
N PRO A 238 -5.71 -21.17 42.74
CA PRO A 238 -5.63 -22.02 41.56
C PRO A 238 -4.27 -21.88 40.86
N GLY A 239 -3.72 -23.00 40.41
CA GLY A 239 -2.50 -23.09 39.60
C GLY A 239 -2.77 -23.92 38.34
N ALA A 240 -2.36 -23.40 37.19
CA ALA A 240 -2.51 -24.04 35.90
C ALA A 240 -1.18 -24.67 35.46
N TRP A 241 -1.22 -25.95 35.10
CA TRP A 241 -0.07 -26.73 34.71
C TRP A 241 -0.03 -26.87 33.19
N PHE A 242 1.07 -26.43 32.60
CA PHE A 242 1.30 -26.49 31.18
C PHE A 242 2.50 -27.37 30.88
N SER A 243 2.39 -28.23 29.88
CA SER A 243 3.55 -28.88 29.27
C SER A 243 3.90 -28.11 28.00
N ALA A 244 5.18 -27.75 27.82
CA ALA A 244 5.65 -27.04 26.63
C ALA A 244 7.00 -27.56 26.12
N GLY A 245 7.16 -27.53 24.79
CA GLY A 245 8.37 -27.91 24.07
C GLY A 245 8.55 -29.42 23.88
N SER A 246 9.52 -29.79 23.04
CA SER A 246 9.81 -31.18 22.66
C SER A 246 10.21 -32.10 23.83
N ASN A 247 10.71 -31.52 24.92
CA ASN A 247 11.07 -32.24 26.15
C ASN A 247 9.97 -32.24 27.22
N ALA A 248 8.76 -31.78 26.91
CA ALA A 248 7.61 -31.73 27.81
C ALA A 248 7.91 -31.02 29.16
N GLN A 249 8.66 -29.91 29.12
CA GLN A 249 8.91 -29.13 30.32
C GLN A 249 7.60 -28.64 30.92
N THR A 250 7.47 -28.79 32.24
CA THR A 250 6.24 -28.44 32.96
C THR A 250 6.37 -27.08 33.61
N TYR A 251 5.42 -26.21 33.32
CA TYR A 251 5.29 -24.87 33.88
C TYR A 251 4.04 -24.82 34.75
N VAL A 252 4.18 -24.29 35.96
CA VAL A 252 3.04 -23.98 36.83
C VAL A 252 2.93 -22.47 36.88
N VAL A 253 1.78 -21.96 36.45
CA VAL A 253 1.52 -20.52 36.38
C VAL A 253 0.20 -20.20 37.10
N HIS A 254 0.18 -19.04 37.74
CA HIS A 254 -0.95 -18.50 38.46
C HIS A 254 -1.57 -17.36 37.67
N ARG A 255 -2.70 -16.87 38.18
CA ARG A 255 -3.37 -15.69 37.61
C ARG A 255 -2.43 -14.48 37.56
N GLY A 256 -2.36 -13.83 36.40
CA GLY A 256 -1.49 -12.69 36.11
C GLY A 256 -0.04 -13.07 35.76
N GLU A 257 0.32 -14.36 35.77
CA GLU A 257 1.65 -14.81 35.37
C GLU A 257 1.68 -15.17 33.89
N SER A 258 2.85 -14.94 33.27
CA SER A 258 3.07 -15.28 31.86
C SER A 258 3.82 -16.60 31.69
N LEU A 259 3.44 -17.39 30.69
CA LEU A 259 4.24 -18.52 30.24
C LEU A 259 5.47 -18.06 29.46
N GLY A 260 6.62 -18.64 29.82
CA GLY A 260 7.89 -18.44 29.14
C GLY A 260 8.01 -19.14 27.79
N ILE A 261 6.99 -19.10 26.93
CA ILE A 261 7.05 -19.71 25.59
C ILE A 261 7.88 -18.81 24.67
N THR A 262 8.77 -19.39 23.86
CA THR A 262 9.59 -18.65 22.90
C THR A 262 8.69 -18.01 21.83
N SER A 263 8.96 -16.75 21.48
CA SER A 263 8.27 -16.02 20.40
C SER A 263 6.79 -15.63 20.57
N HIS A 264 6.10 -16.07 21.62
CA HIS A 264 4.72 -15.64 21.94
C HIS A 264 4.63 -15.03 23.33
N HIS A 265 3.75 -14.05 23.52
CA HIS A 265 3.34 -13.56 24.84
C HIS A 265 2.08 -14.30 25.26
N VAL A 266 2.18 -15.11 26.31
CA VAL A 266 1.06 -15.88 26.85
C VAL A 266 0.88 -15.52 28.30
N GLU A 267 -0.24 -14.89 28.65
CA GLU A 267 -0.57 -14.49 30.03
C GLU A 267 -1.81 -15.24 30.52
N VAL A 268 -1.81 -15.68 31.78
CA VAL A 268 -2.99 -16.29 32.40
C VAL A 268 -3.88 -15.22 33.00
N ILE A 269 -5.03 -14.96 32.38
CA ILE A 269 -6.00 -13.95 32.86
C ILE A 269 -6.79 -14.47 34.06
N ASP A 270 -7.21 -15.74 34.00
CA ASP A 270 -8.04 -16.37 35.02
C ASP A 270 -7.94 -17.90 34.97
N ILE A 271 -8.12 -18.56 36.11
CA ILE A 271 -8.08 -20.02 36.24
C ILE A 271 -9.38 -20.50 36.88
N GLN A 272 -10.15 -21.27 36.11
CA GLN A 272 -11.41 -21.86 36.57
C GLN A 272 -11.24 -23.37 36.78
N PRO A 273 -12.18 -24.06 37.45
CA PRO A 273 -12.03 -25.49 37.75
C PRO A 273 -11.90 -26.41 36.52
N GLN A 274 -12.40 -25.99 35.35
CA GLN A 274 -12.43 -26.83 34.14
C GLN A 274 -11.72 -26.19 32.93
N LEU A 275 -11.34 -24.92 33.02
CA LEU A 275 -10.72 -24.19 31.92
C LEU A 275 -9.81 -23.07 32.45
N VAL A 276 -8.90 -22.62 31.61
CA VAL A 276 -8.03 -21.47 31.87
C VAL A 276 -8.30 -20.41 30.81
N LEU A 277 -8.49 -19.17 31.22
CA LEU A 277 -8.51 -18.02 30.33
C LEU A 277 -7.08 -17.53 30.17
N ILE A 278 -6.57 -17.59 28.94
CA ILE A 278 -5.24 -17.10 28.59
C ILE A 278 -5.35 -16.01 27.54
N GLU A 279 -4.49 -15.01 27.63
CA GLU A 279 -4.22 -14.08 26.54
C GLU A 279 -3.04 -14.59 25.75
N VAL A 280 -3.18 -14.75 24.44
CA VAL A 280 -2.08 -15.13 23.54
C VAL A 280 -1.90 -14.03 22.51
N ASP A 281 -0.77 -13.33 22.62
CA ASP A 281 -0.40 -12.17 21.82
C ASP A 281 -1.50 -11.09 21.76
N GLY A 282 -2.43 -11.00 22.71
CA GLY A 282 -3.57 -10.06 22.71
C GLY A 282 -4.95 -10.68 22.47
N ASP A 283 -5.03 -11.97 22.10
CA ASP A 283 -6.30 -12.68 21.90
C ASP A 283 -6.65 -13.51 23.14
N VAL A 284 -7.86 -13.33 23.68
CA VAL A 284 -8.34 -14.11 24.83
C VAL A 284 -8.87 -15.47 24.37
N LEU A 285 -8.27 -16.54 24.85
CA LEU A 285 -8.61 -17.93 24.55
C LEU A 285 -9.12 -18.66 25.79
N ARG A 286 -10.09 -19.56 25.57
CA ARG A 286 -10.61 -20.49 26.57
C ARG A 286 -9.95 -21.85 26.41
N LEU A 287 -8.91 -22.12 27.19
CA LEU A 287 -8.15 -23.36 27.10
C LEU A 287 -8.74 -24.41 28.04
N SER A 288 -9.16 -25.54 27.48
CA SER A 288 -9.65 -26.69 28.25
C SER A 288 -8.53 -27.69 28.57
N LEU A 289 -8.71 -28.50 29.61
CA LEU A 289 -7.77 -29.57 29.96
C LEU A 289 -7.51 -30.50 28.76
N GLY A 290 -6.24 -30.84 28.55
CA GLY A 290 -5.79 -31.73 27.47
C GLY A 290 -5.79 -31.09 26.07
N ARG A 291 -6.10 -29.80 25.94
CA ARG A 291 -6.02 -29.07 24.67
C ARG A 291 -4.74 -28.26 24.57
N THR A 292 -4.26 -28.12 23.34
CA THR A 292 -3.13 -27.24 23.03
C THR A 292 -3.61 -25.81 22.77
N ILE A 293 -2.72 -24.85 22.94
CA ILE A 293 -3.01 -23.44 22.62
C ILE A 293 -3.34 -23.31 21.13
N HIS A 294 -2.57 -23.98 20.25
CA HIS A 294 -2.80 -23.96 18.81
C HIS A 294 -4.18 -24.49 18.40
N GLU A 295 -4.63 -25.63 18.94
CA GLU A 295 -5.96 -26.18 18.63
C GLU A 295 -7.07 -25.21 19.02
N THR A 296 -6.93 -24.56 20.17
CA THR A 296 -7.92 -23.61 20.68
C THR A 296 -7.96 -22.34 19.84
N LEU A 297 -6.81 -21.85 19.38
CA LEU A 297 -6.68 -20.70 18.48
C LEU A 297 -7.28 -20.99 17.09
N ALA A 298 -7.10 -22.21 16.57
CA ALA A 298 -7.69 -22.62 15.29
C ALA A 298 -9.22 -22.72 15.39
N ALA A 299 -9.75 -23.24 16.50
CA ALA A 299 -11.19 -23.38 16.73
C ALA A 299 -11.90 -22.03 16.96
N SER A 300 -11.24 -21.04 17.58
CA SER A 300 -11.81 -19.70 17.73
C SER A 300 -11.88 -18.96 16.38
N THR A 301 -10.91 -19.19 15.49
CA THR A 301 -10.88 -18.58 14.15
C THR A 301 -12.01 -19.09 13.27
N SER A 302 -12.26 -20.40 13.25
CA SER A 302 -13.36 -20.98 12.48
C SER A 302 -14.75 -20.55 12.96
N ALA A 303 -14.91 -20.30 14.27
CA ALA A 303 -16.15 -19.76 14.84
C ALA A 303 -16.39 -18.28 14.45
N SER A 304 -15.31 -17.48 14.33
CA SER A 304 -15.39 -16.08 13.88
C SER A 304 -15.73 -15.98 12.39
N GLU A 305 -15.09 -16.77 11.53
CA GLU A 305 -15.38 -16.78 10.08
C GLU A 305 -16.79 -17.30 9.75
N ALA A 306 -17.30 -18.27 10.52
CA ALA A 306 -18.67 -18.77 10.38
C ALA A 306 -19.73 -17.71 10.74
N SER A 307 -19.42 -16.81 11.69
CA SER A 307 -20.34 -15.75 12.11
C SER A 307 -20.43 -14.61 11.09
N THR A 308 -19.36 -14.37 10.33
CA THR A 308 -19.33 -13.35 9.27
C THR A 308 -20.05 -13.79 7.98
N THR A 309 -20.21 -15.10 7.77
CA THR A 309 -20.87 -15.64 6.57
C THR A 309 -22.41 -15.60 6.64
N VAL A 310 -23.00 -15.37 7.81
CA VAL A 310 -24.47 -15.32 8.00
C VAL A 310 -25.04 -13.91 7.75
N VAL A 311 -24.19 -12.90 7.51
CA VAL A 311 -24.61 -11.55 7.12
C VAL A 311 -24.12 -11.24 5.71
N ARG A 312 -24.75 -11.87 4.72
CA ARG A 312 -24.73 -11.42 3.32
C ARG A 312 -26.12 -11.57 2.72
#